data_AF-A0A1S6J524-F1
#
_entry.id   AF-A0A1S6J524-F1
#
_cell.length_a   1.000
_cell.length_b   1.000
_cell.length_c   1.000
_cell.angle_alpha   90.00
_cell.angle_beta   90.00
_cell.angle_gamma   90.00
#
_symmetry.space_group_name_H-M   'P 1'
#
loop_
_entity.id
_entity.type
_entity.pdbx_description
1 polymer ?
#
loop_
_entity_poly.entity_id
_entity_poly.type
_entity_poly.pdbx_seq_one_letter_code
_entity_poly.pdbx_strand_id
1 'polypeptide(L)'
;MLLAAGCSNGQSSSAAKTEDPSAAAVEDSPAQGCTRDVLAALALKWREDKAPLDQDDKKLLQAFMDANTVENTPQYQIFIDHYAAGTVPIALAAAQGTDQEEAITEQLGTESEGVEADCAAAAG
;
A
#
# COMPACT_ATOMS: atom_id res chain seq x y z
N MET A 1 51.80 58.73 7.13
CA MET A 1 51.82 58.38 8.57
C MET A 1 50.54 57.61 8.89
N LEU A 2 50.70 56.41 9.49
CA LEU A 2 49.69 55.46 10.05
C LEU A 2 48.70 54.84 9.04
N LEU A 3 48.78 53.57 8.61
CA LEU A 3 48.65 52.25 9.30
C LEU A 3 47.30 52.04 10.02
N ALA A 4 46.44 51.22 9.41
CA ALA A 4 45.64 50.23 10.12
C ALA A 4 45.34 49.05 9.17
N ALA A 5 46.06 47.95 9.39
CA ALA A 5 45.68 46.63 8.91
C ALA A 5 44.54 46.11 9.81
N GLY A 6 43.53 45.49 9.19
CA GLY A 6 42.50 44.74 9.87
C GLY A 6 42.12 43.55 9.00
N CYS A 7 42.81 42.43 9.20
CA CYS A 7 42.45 41.14 8.63
C CYS A 7 41.20 40.61 9.36
N SER A 8 40.15 40.28 8.62
CA SER A 8 39.17 39.30 9.07
C SER A 8 38.85 38.38 7.90
N ASN A 9 39.28 37.13 8.03
CA ASN A 9 39.00 36.02 7.14
C ASN A 9 37.53 35.60 7.24
N GLY A 10 36.98 35.08 6.14
CA GLY A 10 35.74 34.29 6.12
C GLY A 10 34.85 34.67 4.94
N GLN A 11 35.28 34.48 3.70
CA GLN A 11 35.21 33.23 2.91
C GLN A 11 33.91 33.15 2.06
N SER A 12 34.14 33.48 0.79
CA SER A 12 33.51 33.00 -0.45
C SER A 12 32.06 32.54 -0.45
N SER A 13 31.27 33.29 -1.23
CA SER A 13 30.12 32.77 -1.97
C SER A 13 30.43 31.42 -2.62
N SER A 14 29.60 30.42 -2.33
CA SER A 14 29.33 29.33 -3.25
C SER A 14 27.86 28.97 -3.13
N ALA A 15 27.18 29.10 -4.25
CA ALA A 15 25.87 28.56 -4.48
C ALA A 15 25.87 27.03 -4.36
N ALA A 16 24.66 26.51 -4.22
CA ALA A 16 24.22 25.14 -4.47
C ALA A 16 24.05 24.23 -3.25
N LYS A 17 22.87 23.59 -3.31
CA LYS A 17 22.35 22.48 -2.50
C LYS A 17 21.93 22.82 -1.08
N THR A 18 20.68 23.24 -0.99
CA THR A 18 19.73 22.69 -0.02
C THR A 18 19.86 21.16 -0.03
N GLU A 19 20.73 20.64 0.81
CA GLU A 19 20.59 19.28 1.33
C GLU A 19 19.43 19.35 2.31
N ASP A 20 18.23 19.12 1.79
CA ASP A 20 17.10 18.67 2.60
C ASP A 20 17.43 17.22 2.97
N PRO A 21 17.92 16.94 4.18
CA PRO A 21 18.32 15.61 4.53
C PRO A 21 17.04 14.86 4.88
N SER A 22 16.70 13.94 3.99
CA SER A 22 15.76 12.87 4.25
C SER A 22 14.30 13.33 4.25
N ALA A 23 13.67 13.16 3.08
CA ALA A 23 12.47 12.34 3.06
C ALA A 23 12.78 11.11 3.95
N ALA A 24 12.34 11.16 5.21
CA ALA A 24 12.32 9.98 6.04
C ALA A 24 11.68 8.91 5.17
N ALA A 25 12.39 7.82 4.91
CA ALA A 25 11.71 6.59 4.52
C ALA A 25 10.64 6.44 5.59
N VAL A 26 9.38 6.70 5.23
CA VAL A 26 8.26 6.50 6.13
C VAL A 26 8.39 5.03 6.45
N GLU A 27 8.88 4.71 7.65
CA GLU A 27 9.03 3.32 8.05
C GLU A 27 7.65 2.74 7.94
N ASP A 28 7.45 1.93 6.90
CA ASP A 28 6.18 1.33 6.56
C ASP A 28 5.82 0.47 7.75
N SER A 29 4.93 0.98 8.60
CA SER A 29 4.60 0.27 9.83
C SER A 29 4.09 -1.13 9.47
N PRO A 30 4.30 -2.16 10.30
CA PRO A 30 3.80 -3.49 10.00
C PRO A 30 2.30 -3.51 9.61
N ALA A 31 1.50 -2.61 10.22
CA ALA A 31 0.10 -2.40 9.87
C ALA A 31 -0.10 -1.81 8.46
N GLN A 32 0.67 -0.79 8.06
CA GLN A 32 0.59 -0.20 6.72
C GLN A 32 1.01 -1.19 5.61
N GLY A 33 2.08 -1.95 5.86
CA GLY A 33 2.48 -3.04 4.97
C GLY A 33 1.38 -4.10 4.84
N CYS A 34 0.76 -4.47 5.97
CA CYS A 34 -0.40 -5.36 5.98
C CYS A 34 -1.56 -4.84 5.13
N THR A 35 -1.97 -3.59 5.33
CA THR A 35 -3.08 -2.97 4.60
C THR A 35 -2.83 -3.00 3.09
N ARG A 36 -1.65 -2.56 2.66
CA ARG A 36 -1.31 -2.53 1.23
C ARG A 36 -1.36 -3.92 0.63
N ASP A 37 -0.74 -4.89 1.28
CA ASP A 37 -0.59 -6.24 0.74
C ASP A 37 -1.96 -6.95 0.69
N VAL A 38 -2.81 -6.77 1.70
CA VAL A 38 -4.18 -7.30 1.71
C VAL A 38 -5.05 -6.65 0.64
N LEU A 39 -5.08 -5.31 0.52
CA LEU A 39 -5.87 -4.64 -0.52
C LEU A 39 -5.43 -5.02 -1.94
N ALA A 40 -4.12 -5.16 -2.17
CA ALA A 40 -3.60 -5.64 -3.44
C ALA A 40 -4.05 -7.08 -3.73
N ALA A 41 -4.00 -7.98 -2.74
CA ALA A 41 -4.45 -9.36 -2.88
C ALA A 41 -5.97 -9.45 -3.13
N LEU A 42 -6.79 -8.64 -2.44
CA LEU A 42 -8.23 -8.55 -2.65
C LEU A 42 -8.56 -8.17 -4.09
N ALA A 43 -7.94 -7.10 -4.59
CA ALA A 43 -8.12 -6.64 -5.96
C ALA A 43 -7.80 -7.75 -6.98
N LEU A 44 -6.64 -8.39 -6.82
CA LEU A 44 -6.19 -9.47 -7.71
C LEU A 44 -7.10 -10.69 -7.62
N LYS A 45 -7.54 -11.09 -6.43
CA LYS A 45 -8.43 -12.24 -6.26
C LYS A 45 -9.79 -12.01 -6.91
N TRP A 46 -10.42 -10.86 -6.70
CA TRP A 46 -11.71 -10.56 -7.32
C TRP A 46 -11.62 -10.43 -8.84
N ARG A 47 -10.50 -9.93 -9.39
CA ARG A 47 -10.24 -9.96 -10.84
C ARG A 47 -10.10 -11.40 -11.34
N GLU A 48 -9.33 -12.24 -10.64
CA GLU A 48 -9.13 -13.65 -10.97
C GLU A 48 -10.45 -14.44 -11.04
N ASP A 49 -11.40 -14.17 -10.14
CA ASP A 49 -12.70 -14.84 -10.11
C ASP A 49 -13.56 -14.58 -11.35
N LYS A 50 -13.23 -13.53 -12.12
CA LYS A 50 -13.96 -13.11 -13.32
C LYS A 50 -13.24 -13.51 -14.59
N ALA A 51 -11.93 -13.32 -14.62
CA ALA A 51 -11.09 -13.67 -15.75
C ALA A 51 -9.70 -14.10 -15.26
N PRO A 52 -9.03 -15.01 -15.98
CA PRO A 52 -7.64 -15.34 -15.67
C PRO A 52 -6.76 -14.09 -15.64
N LEU A 53 -5.97 -13.94 -14.57
CA LEU A 53 -4.94 -12.91 -14.46
C LEU A 53 -3.83 -13.14 -15.49
N ASP A 54 -3.12 -12.06 -15.83
CA ASP A 54 -1.85 -12.19 -16.54
C ASP A 54 -0.78 -12.82 -15.63
N GLN A 55 0.39 -13.13 -16.21
CA GLN A 55 1.43 -13.85 -15.48
C GLN A 55 2.03 -13.04 -14.33
N ASP A 56 2.06 -11.72 -14.40
CA ASP A 56 2.72 -10.90 -13.39
C ASP A 56 1.77 -10.67 -12.22
N ASP A 57 0.50 -10.36 -12.50
CA ASP A 57 -0.56 -10.27 -11.50
C ASP A 57 -0.77 -11.61 -10.78
N LYS A 58 -0.73 -12.72 -11.52
CA LYS A 58 -0.81 -14.05 -10.93
C LYS A 58 0.37 -14.33 -9.98
N LYS A 59 1.58 -13.91 -10.32
CA LYS A 59 2.75 -14.08 -9.43
C LYS A 59 2.61 -13.25 -8.16
N LEU A 60 2.09 -12.03 -8.26
CA LEU A 60 1.86 -11.18 -7.09
C LEU A 60 0.84 -11.80 -6.14
N LEU A 61 -0.30 -12.26 -6.68
CA LEU A 61 -1.30 -12.95 -5.88
C LEU A 61 -0.72 -14.23 -5.25
N GLN A 62 0.01 -15.04 -6.03
CA GLN A 62 0.63 -16.26 -5.52
C GLN A 62 1.68 -15.96 -4.44
N ALA A 63 2.49 -14.90 -4.59
CA ALA A 63 3.47 -14.51 -3.58
C ALA A 63 2.80 -14.12 -2.26
N PHE A 64 1.68 -13.40 -2.31
CA PHE A 64 0.86 -13.12 -1.13
C PHE A 64 0.34 -14.42 -0.51
N MET A 65 -0.23 -15.32 -1.31
CA MET A 65 -0.73 -16.61 -0.83
C MET A 65 0.39 -17.42 -0.18
N ASP A 66 1.53 -17.60 -0.85
CA ASP A 66 2.68 -18.37 -0.39
C ASP A 66 3.25 -17.84 0.93
N ALA A 67 3.40 -16.51 1.06
CA ALA A 67 3.85 -15.88 2.30
C ALA A 67 2.87 -16.09 3.47
N ASN A 68 1.60 -16.39 3.15
CA ASN A 68 0.49 -16.52 4.09
C ASN A 68 -0.17 -17.92 4.06
N THR A 69 0.50 -18.92 3.47
CA THR A 69 -0.04 -20.28 3.18
C THR A 69 -0.26 -21.11 4.43
N VAL A 70 0.34 -20.75 5.56
CA VAL A 70 -0.13 -21.26 6.84
C VAL A 70 -1.47 -20.55 7.05
N GLU A 71 -2.59 -21.24 6.81
CA GLU A 71 -4.00 -20.76 6.88
C GLU A 71 -4.39 -20.12 8.24
N ASN A 72 -3.43 -19.71 9.06
CA ASN A 72 -3.54 -19.08 10.37
C ASN A 72 -2.62 -17.85 10.53
N THR A 73 -2.08 -17.25 9.47
CA THR A 73 -1.50 -15.90 9.64
C THR A 73 -2.63 -14.89 9.83
N PRO A 74 -2.45 -13.86 10.69
CA PRO A 74 -3.44 -12.81 10.83
C PRO A 74 -3.76 -12.14 9.49
N GLN A 75 -2.76 -11.88 8.64
CA GLN A 75 -2.95 -11.32 7.30
C GLN A 75 -3.82 -12.20 6.39
N TYR A 76 -3.67 -13.53 6.43
CA TYR A 76 -4.51 -14.42 5.63
C TYR A 76 -5.97 -14.37 6.08
N GLN A 77 -6.21 -14.34 7.39
CA GLN A 77 -7.56 -14.28 7.95
C GLN A 77 -8.25 -12.97 7.58
N ILE A 78 -7.55 -11.83 7.72
CA ILE A 78 -8.02 -10.52 7.26
C ILE A 78 -8.38 -10.57 5.76
N PHE A 79 -7.50 -11.14 4.94
CA PHE A 79 -7.79 -11.29 3.50
C PHE A 79 -9.06 -12.11 3.25
N ILE A 80 -9.25 -13.26 3.90
CA ILE A 80 -10.44 -14.11 3.71
C ILE A 80 -11.73 -13.41 4.14
N ASP A 81 -11.70 -12.74 5.30
CA ASP A 81 -12.87 -12.04 5.84
C ASP A 81 -13.33 -10.91 4.91
N HIS A 82 -12.40 -10.06 4.48
CA HIS A 82 -12.70 -8.96 3.56
C HIS A 82 -13.02 -9.44 2.15
N TYR A 83 -12.37 -10.51 1.67
CA TYR A 83 -12.69 -11.12 0.39
C TYR A 83 -14.15 -11.58 0.35
N ALA A 84 -14.58 -12.32 1.38
CA ALA A 84 -15.95 -12.80 1.50
C ALA A 84 -16.97 -11.65 1.62
N ALA A 85 -16.63 -10.59 2.37
CA ALA A 85 -17.47 -9.42 2.53
C ALA A 85 -17.70 -8.68 1.20
N GLY A 86 -16.66 -8.54 0.37
CA GLY A 86 -16.74 -7.80 -0.89
C GLY A 86 -17.25 -8.60 -2.10
N THR A 87 -17.15 -9.93 -2.12
CA THR A 87 -17.54 -10.75 -3.30
C THR A 87 -19.00 -10.55 -3.71
N VAL A 88 -19.94 -10.54 -2.75
CA VAL A 88 -21.38 -10.40 -3.05
C VAL A 88 -21.74 -8.99 -3.53
N PRO A 89 -21.32 -7.91 -2.84
CA PRO A 89 -21.48 -6.54 -3.33
C PRO A 89 -20.97 -6.33 -4.75
N ILE A 90 -19.76 -6.81 -5.07
CA ILE A 90 -19.17 -6.72 -6.41
C ILE A 90 -20.04 -7.44 -7.44
N ALA A 91 -20.47 -8.67 -7.13
CA ALA A 91 -21.32 -9.45 -8.04
C ALA A 91 -22.67 -8.76 -8.28
N LEU A 92 -23.23 -8.13 -7.24
CA LEU A 92 -24.49 -7.39 -7.33
C LEU A 92 -24.35 -6.12 -8.20
N ALA A 93 -23.29 -5.34 -8.00
CA ALA A 93 -23.01 -4.14 -8.81
C ALA A 93 -22.84 -4.50 -10.29
N ALA A 94 -22.05 -5.55 -10.58
CA ALA A 94 -21.88 -6.06 -11.94
C ALA A 94 -23.22 -6.51 -12.56
N ALA A 95 -24.09 -7.16 -11.78
CA ALA A 95 -25.42 -7.56 -12.24
C ALA A 95 -26.37 -6.37 -12.50
N GLN A 96 -26.11 -5.22 -11.87
CA GLN A 96 -26.84 -3.96 -12.09
C GLN A 96 -26.27 -3.14 -13.25
N GLY A 97 -25.19 -3.60 -13.89
CA GLY A 97 -24.60 -2.98 -15.07
C GLY A 97 -23.38 -2.10 -14.80
N THR A 98 -22.88 -2.06 -13.56
CA THR A 98 -21.57 -1.44 -13.26
C THR A 98 -20.46 -2.25 -13.93
N ASP A 99 -19.44 -1.57 -14.46
CA ASP A 99 -18.25 -2.26 -14.96
C ASP A 99 -17.58 -3.07 -13.85
N GLN A 100 -17.00 -4.21 -14.20
CA GLN A 100 -16.44 -5.13 -13.21
C GLN A 100 -15.24 -4.53 -12.46
N GLU A 101 -14.39 -3.76 -13.15
CA GLU A 101 -13.23 -3.11 -12.55
C GLU A 101 -13.64 -1.89 -11.72
N GLU A 102 -14.67 -1.17 -12.18
CA GLU A 102 -15.31 -0.10 -11.40
C GLU A 102 -15.90 -0.64 -10.10
N ALA A 103 -16.67 -1.73 -10.15
CA ALA A 103 -17.25 -2.37 -8.97
C ALA A 103 -16.19 -2.87 -7.98
N ILE A 104 -15.06 -3.40 -8.48
CA ILE A 104 -13.92 -3.80 -7.64
C ILE A 104 -13.28 -2.56 -6.98
N THR A 105 -13.05 -1.49 -7.74
CA THR A 105 -12.44 -0.26 -7.23
C THR A 105 -13.30 0.40 -6.15
N GLU A 106 -14.62 0.46 -6.37
CA GLU A 106 -15.57 0.97 -5.36
C GLU A 106 -15.59 0.10 -4.11
N GLN A 107 -15.57 -1.23 -4.26
CA GLN A 107 -15.54 -2.14 -3.13
C GLN A 107 -14.22 -2.03 -2.36
N LEU A 108 -13.08 -1.89 -3.03
CA LEU A 108 -11.79 -1.67 -2.36
C LEU A 108 -11.81 -0.40 -1.50
N GLY A 109 -12.43 0.68 -1.98
CA GLY A 109 -12.62 1.89 -1.19
C GLY A 109 -13.58 1.72 0.00
N THR A 110 -14.54 0.80 -0.11
CA THR A 110 -15.45 0.44 0.99
C THR A 110 -14.75 -0.42 2.05
N GLU A 111 -13.91 -1.36 1.63
CA GLU A 111 -13.20 -2.27 2.54
C GLU A 111 -11.96 -1.63 3.20
N SER A 112 -11.39 -0.56 2.62
CA SER A 112 -10.09 -0.03 3.03
C SER A 112 -10.01 0.33 4.52
N GLU A 113 -11.03 1.00 5.07
CA GLU A 113 -11.04 1.35 6.49
C GLU A 113 -11.11 0.13 7.41
N GLY A 114 -11.84 -0.92 7.00
CA GLY A 114 -11.93 -2.17 7.73
C GLY A 114 -10.62 -2.95 7.70
N VAL A 115 -10.01 -3.06 6.52
CA VAL A 115 -8.70 -3.70 6.36
C VAL A 115 -7.64 -2.98 7.19
N GLU A 116 -7.63 -1.64 7.18
CA GLU A 116 -6.72 -0.83 8.00
C GLU A 116 -6.90 -1.10 9.50
N ALA A 117 -8.14 -1.16 9.98
CA ALA A 117 -8.44 -1.43 11.38
C ALA A 117 -7.96 -2.83 11.80
N ASP A 118 -8.23 -3.85 10.99
CA ASP A 118 -7.88 -5.23 11.32
C ASP A 118 -6.36 -5.47 11.20
N CYS A 119 -5.70 -4.85 10.22
CA CYS A 119 -4.25 -4.86 10.12
C CYS A 119 -3.57 -4.14 11.30
N ALA A 120 -4.14 -3.04 11.78
CA ALA A 120 -3.64 -2.36 12.98
C ALA A 120 -3.84 -3.22 14.24
N ALA A 121 -4.97 -3.92 14.35
CA ALA A 121 -5.25 -4.83 15.47
C ALA A 121 -4.31 -6.05 15.47
N ALA A 122 -3.99 -6.60 14.30
CA ALA A 122 -3.07 -7.73 14.18
C ALA A 122 -1.60 -7.38 14.51
N ALA A 123 -1.23 -6.10 14.42
CA ALA A 123 0.12 -5.61 14.71
C ALA A 123 0.38 -5.27 16.19
N GLY A 124 -0.67 -5.26 17.04
CA GLY A 124 -0.64 -4.80 18.44
C GLY A 124 -0.70 -5.92 19.47
#